data_AF-A0A955LGV5-F1
#
_entry.id   AF-A0A955LGV5-F1
#
_cell.length_a   1.000
_cell.length_b   1.000
_cell.length_c   1.000
_cell.angle_alpha   90.00
_cell.angle_beta   90.00
_cell.angle_gamma   90.00
#
_symmetry.space_group_name_H-M   'P 1'
#
loop_
_entity.id
_entity.type
_entity.pdbx_description
1 polymer ?
#
loop_
_entity_poly.entity_id
_entity_poly.type
_entity_poly.pdbx_seq_one_letter_code
_entity_poly.pdbx_strand_id
1 'polypeptide(L)'
;MEKLINRFLSSAFLVLLLTAIFMTAVFFTRDSSDPFPSSYDGENVSSFEECVTAGNPILESYPRQCRVNDQTFTEDIGNELEKIETILIQSPRPNQTVTSPITIAGQARGSWYFEGIFSVELTDANGNSLGKSTVKAIRDWQTEEFVAFSGILTFSQPTTKTGKLILNKANPSGLEENEDALHIPVKF
;
A
#
# COMPACT_ATOMS: atom_id res chain seq x y z
N MET A 1 -29.12 -77.88 -9.40
CA MET A 1 -28.12 -77.05 -8.69
C MET A 1 -27.50 -75.99 -9.61
N GLU A 2 -27.08 -76.33 -10.83
CA GLU A 2 -26.49 -75.37 -11.81
C GLU A 2 -27.34 -74.14 -12.15
N LYS A 3 -28.66 -74.28 -12.37
CA LYS A 3 -29.52 -73.14 -12.71
C LYS A 3 -29.62 -72.08 -11.61
N LEU A 4 -29.47 -72.49 -10.35
CA LEU A 4 -29.50 -71.57 -9.20
C LEU A 4 -28.17 -70.80 -9.12
N ILE A 5 -27.06 -71.50 -9.33
CA ILE A 5 -25.70 -70.94 -9.34
C ILE A 5 -25.52 -69.92 -10.48
N ASN A 6 -25.99 -70.20 -11.69
CA ASN A 6 -25.92 -69.24 -12.80
C ASN A 6 -26.78 -67.99 -12.59
N ARG A 7 -27.93 -68.12 -11.92
CA ARG A 7 -28.76 -66.96 -11.56
C ARG A 7 -28.10 -66.08 -10.52
N PHE A 8 -27.46 -66.67 -9.51
CA PHE A 8 -26.67 -65.95 -8.51
C PHE A 8 -25.42 -65.29 -9.10
N LEU A 9 -24.68 -65.99 -9.97
CA LEU A 9 -23.52 -65.45 -10.68
C LEU A 9 -23.88 -64.28 -11.61
N SER A 10 -24.99 -64.38 -12.34
CA SER A 10 -25.47 -63.34 -13.24
C SER A 10 -25.92 -62.08 -12.50
N SER A 11 -26.61 -62.24 -11.37
CA SER A 11 -27.05 -61.10 -10.56
C SER A 11 -25.88 -60.45 -9.78
N ALA A 12 -24.93 -61.23 -9.28
CA ALA A 12 -23.70 -60.70 -8.66
C ALA A 12 -22.85 -59.90 -9.67
N PHE A 13 -22.74 -60.37 -10.92
CA PHE A 13 -22.02 -59.66 -11.98
C PHE A 13 -22.70 -58.34 -12.38
N LEU A 14 -24.04 -58.33 -12.46
CA LEU A 14 -24.82 -57.13 -12.74
C LEU A 14 -24.64 -56.07 -11.64
N VAL A 15 -24.65 -56.48 -10.37
CA VAL A 15 -24.45 -55.57 -9.23
C VAL A 15 -23.03 -54.99 -9.24
N LEU A 16 -22.01 -55.80 -9.51
CA LEU A 16 -20.63 -55.33 -9.61
C LEU A 16 -20.45 -54.32 -10.76
N LEU A 17 -21.04 -54.58 -11.93
CA LEU A 17 -21.04 -53.63 -13.05
C LEU A 17 -21.70 -52.30 -12.69
N LEU A 18 -22.88 -52.33 -12.05
CA LEU A 18 -23.59 -51.11 -11.66
C LEU A 18 -22.82 -50.30 -10.61
N THR A 19 -22.15 -50.95 -9.65
CA THR A 19 -21.31 -50.25 -8.67
C THR A 19 -20.05 -49.65 -9.30
N ALA A 20 -19.42 -50.33 -10.26
CA ALA A 20 -18.27 -49.82 -10.98
C ALA A 20 -18.65 -48.61 -11.85
N ILE A 21 -19.80 -48.67 -12.55
CA ILE A 21 -20.34 -47.55 -13.33
C ILE A 21 -20.69 -46.36 -12.44
N PHE A 22 -21.26 -46.60 -11.25
CA PHE A 22 -21.56 -45.55 -10.30
C PHE A 22 -20.27 -44.90 -9.74
N MET A 23 -19.26 -45.70 -9.42
CA MET A 23 -17.96 -45.22 -8.94
C MET A 23 -17.22 -44.41 -10.02
N THR A 24 -17.24 -44.85 -11.28
CA THR A 24 -16.65 -44.09 -12.38
C THR A 24 -17.44 -42.82 -12.66
N ALA A 25 -18.78 -42.86 -12.66
CA ALA A 25 -19.61 -41.66 -12.79
C ALA A 25 -19.33 -40.66 -11.66
N VAL A 26 -19.22 -41.11 -10.41
CA VAL A 26 -18.85 -40.25 -9.27
C VAL A 26 -17.45 -39.66 -9.46
N PHE A 27 -16.48 -40.46 -9.91
CA PHE A 27 -15.11 -39.99 -10.18
C PHE A 27 -15.08 -38.95 -11.31
N PHE A 28 -15.83 -39.17 -12.39
CA PHE A 28 -15.98 -38.21 -13.50
C PHE A 28 -16.76 -36.94 -13.12
N THR A 29 -17.69 -37.02 -12.15
CA THR A 29 -18.37 -35.82 -11.61
C THR A 29 -17.56 -35.08 -10.56
N ARG A 30 -16.41 -35.62 -10.14
CA ARG A 30 -15.57 -35.09 -9.05
C ARG A 30 -14.23 -34.55 -9.56
N ASP A 31 -14.19 -34.14 -10.81
CA ASP A 31 -13.04 -33.49 -11.45
C ASP A 31 -13.52 -32.29 -12.26
N SER A 32 -13.79 -31.16 -11.56
CA SER A 32 -13.92 -29.79 -12.11
C SER A 32 -14.44 -28.80 -11.05
N SER A 33 -14.02 -28.93 -9.80
CA SER A 33 -13.96 -27.76 -8.93
C SER A 33 -12.57 -27.17 -9.04
N ASP A 34 -12.29 -26.47 -10.13
CA ASP A 34 -11.14 -25.56 -10.16
C ASP A 34 -11.31 -24.59 -8.97
N PRO A 35 -10.40 -24.60 -7.97
CA PRO A 35 -10.52 -23.69 -6.83
C PRO A 35 -10.21 -22.23 -7.20
N PHE A 36 -9.81 -21.98 -8.45
CA PHE A 36 -9.37 -20.68 -8.91
C PHE A 36 -10.40 -20.11 -9.87
N PRO A 37 -11.18 -19.09 -9.45
CA PRO A 37 -12.01 -18.34 -10.37
C PRO A 37 -11.11 -17.62 -11.37
N SER A 38 -10.99 -18.18 -12.57
CA SER A 38 -10.30 -17.57 -13.70
C SER A 38 -11.22 -16.56 -14.41
N SER A 39 -11.29 -15.34 -13.88
CA SER A 39 -11.55 -14.08 -14.62
C SER A 39 -11.99 -12.98 -13.64
N TYR A 40 -11.03 -12.34 -12.96
CA TYR A 40 -11.24 -10.93 -12.64
C TYR A 40 -10.96 -10.18 -13.95
N ASP A 41 -12.03 -9.81 -14.66
CA ASP A 41 -11.92 -8.88 -15.77
C ASP A 41 -11.27 -7.60 -15.23
N GLY A 42 -10.07 -7.30 -15.71
CA GLY A 42 -9.28 -6.12 -15.34
C GLY A 42 -9.89 -4.80 -15.82
N GLU A 43 -11.21 -4.72 -15.98
CA GLU A 43 -11.92 -3.57 -16.55
C GLU A 43 -12.07 -2.39 -15.58
N ASN A 44 -11.77 -2.54 -14.29
CA ASN A 44 -12.03 -1.48 -13.30
C ASN A 44 -10.89 -1.25 -12.29
N VAL A 45 -9.64 -1.47 -12.70
CA VAL A 45 -8.48 -1.02 -11.90
C VAL A 45 -8.14 0.42 -12.31
N SER A 46 -8.23 1.35 -11.37
CA SER A 46 -7.99 2.78 -11.59
C SER A 46 -6.84 3.35 -10.74
N SER A 47 -6.36 2.57 -9.76
CA SER A 47 -5.31 3.01 -8.84
C SER A 47 -4.29 1.91 -8.52
N PHE A 48 -3.14 2.31 -7.98
CA PHE A 48 -2.12 1.37 -7.49
C PHE A 48 -2.68 0.45 -6.40
N GLU A 49 -3.47 0.98 -5.47
CA GLU A 49 -4.05 0.18 -4.38
C GLU A 49 -5.03 -0.88 -4.91
N GLU A 50 -5.87 -0.53 -5.89
CA GLU A 50 -6.78 -1.48 -6.55
C GLU A 50 -6.00 -2.55 -7.33
N CYS A 51 -4.94 -2.14 -8.03
CA CYS A 51 -4.07 -3.07 -8.76
C CYS A 51 -3.46 -4.11 -7.83
N VAL A 52 -2.90 -3.67 -6.69
CA VAL A 52 -2.30 -4.54 -5.67
C VAL A 52 -3.34 -5.43 -5.00
N THR A 53 -4.51 -4.87 -4.65
CA THR A 53 -5.61 -5.62 -4.00
C THR A 53 -6.16 -6.71 -4.91
N ALA A 54 -6.15 -6.49 -6.23
CA ALA A 54 -6.52 -7.48 -7.23
C ALA A 54 -5.45 -8.58 -7.46
N GLY A 55 -4.32 -8.54 -6.73
CA GLY A 55 -3.28 -9.58 -6.78
C GLY A 55 -2.34 -9.50 -7.98
N ASN A 56 -2.30 -8.35 -8.66
CA ASN A 56 -1.42 -8.14 -9.80
C ASN A 56 0.06 -7.99 -9.37
N PRO A 57 1.02 -8.28 -10.27
CA PRO A 57 2.44 -8.18 -9.96
C PRO A 57 2.88 -6.74 -9.66
N ILE A 58 3.68 -6.60 -8.60
CA ILE A 58 4.36 -5.35 -8.22
C ILE A 58 5.80 -5.41 -8.74
N LEU A 59 6.22 -4.35 -9.41
CA LEU A 59 7.60 -4.16 -9.85
C LEU A 59 8.47 -3.65 -8.69
N GLU A 60 9.69 -4.16 -8.60
CA GLU A 60 10.69 -3.75 -7.59
C GLU A 60 11.37 -2.41 -7.95
N SER A 61 10.58 -1.40 -8.27
CA SER A 61 11.03 -0.02 -8.53
C SER A 61 10.56 0.93 -7.43
N TYR A 62 11.22 2.10 -7.34
CA TYR A 62 10.75 3.22 -6.51
C TYR A 62 10.36 4.40 -7.41
N PRO A 63 9.11 4.90 -7.36
CA PRO A 63 7.99 4.42 -6.53
C PRO A 63 7.54 3.02 -6.98
N ARG A 64 6.84 2.28 -6.11
CA ARG A 64 6.31 0.97 -6.47
C ARG A 64 5.34 1.11 -7.63
N GLN A 65 5.39 0.15 -8.54
CA GLN A 65 4.52 0.11 -9.71
C GLN A 65 3.79 -1.22 -9.74
N CYS A 66 2.50 -1.21 -10.04
CA CYS A 66 1.69 -2.40 -10.19
C CYS A 66 1.14 -2.47 -11.61
N ARG A 67 1.19 -3.64 -12.24
CA ARG A 67 0.87 -3.82 -13.67
C ARG A 67 -0.35 -4.72 -13.87
N VAL A 68 -1.33 -4.23 -14.63
CA VAL A 68 -2.50 -5.00 -15.11
C VAL A 68 -2.50 -4.97 -16.62
N ASN A 69 -2.41 -6.13 -17.28
CA ASN A 69 -2.28 -6.22 -18.74
C ASN A 69 -1.13 -5.32 -19.26
N ASP A 70 -1.45 -4.26 -20.01
CA ASP A 70 -0.49 -3.26 -20.53
C ASP A 70 -0.53 -1.92 -19.77
N GLN A 71 -1.33 -1.82 -18.71
CA GLN A 71 -1.43 -0.63 -17.87
C GLN A 71 -0.53 -0.76 -16.63
N THR A 72 0.12 0.35 -16.25
CA THR A 72 0.94 0.45 -15.04
C THR A 72 0.40 1.54 -14.15
N PHE A 73 0.14 1.20 -12.90
CA PHE A 73 -0.29 2.11 -11.85
C PHE A 73 0.89 2.38 -10.93
N THR A 74 1.24 3.66 -10.74
CA THR A 74 2.35 4.06 -9.86
C THR A 74 1.80 4.43 -8.50
N GLU A 75 2.47 4.00 -7.44
CA GLU A 75 2.17 4.41 -6.08
C GLU A 75 2.28 5.93 -5.91
N ASP A 76 1.28 6.55 -5.28
CA ASP A 76 1.35 7.96 -4.88
C ASP A 76 2.34 8.11 -3.70
N ILE A 77 3.40 8.87 -3.93
CA ILE A 77 4.42 9.22 -2.94
C ILE A 77 4.44 10.72 -2.65
N GLY A 78 3.38 11.44 -3.03
CA GLY A 78 3.33 12.89 -3.02
C GLY A 78 4.41 13.50 -3.93
N ASN A 79 5.13 14.49 -3.44
CA ASN A 79 6.19 15.17 -4.21
C ASN A 79 7.60 14.79 -3.74
N GLU A 80 7.78 13.63 -3.11
CA GLU A 80 9.09 13.24 -2.57
C GLU A 80 10.21 13.28 -3.62
N LEU A 81 9.96 12.75 -4.84
CA LEU A 81 10.96 12.75 -5.91
C LEU A 81 11.30 14.16 -6.43
N GLU A 82 10.39 15.12 -6.31
CA GLU A 82 10.67 16.52 -6.66
C GLU A 82 11.60 17.19 -5.65
N LYS A 83 11.69 16.63 -4.43
CA LYS A 83 12.38 17.24 -3.29
C LYS A 83 13.66 16.53 -2.86
N ILE A 84 14.02 15.42 -3.50
CA ILE A 84 15.19 14.59 -3.14
C ILE A 84 16.49 15.36 -2.96
N GLU A 85 16.68 16.44 -3.72
CA GLU A 85 17.89 17.25 -3.66
C GLU A 85 17.93 18.17 -2.45
N THR A 86 16.83 18.39 -1.72
CA THR A 86 16.77 19.38 -0.63
C THR A 86 16.24 18.82 0.69
N ILE A 87 15.40 17.79 0.66
CA ILE A 87 14.87 17.12 1.85
C ILE A 87 14.54 15.66 1.54
N LEU A 88 14.84 14.80 2.51
CA LEU A 88 14.62 13.36 2.47
C LEU A 88 13.87 12.93 3.73
N ILE A 89 12.71 12.30 3.56
CA ILE A 89 11.94 11.73 4.67
C ILE A 89 12.40 10.30 4.96
N GLN A 90 12.64 9.99 6.22
CA GLN A 90 12.91 8.62 6.66
C GLN A 90 11.68 7.98 7.32
N SER A 91 10.94 8.75 8.11
CA SER A 91 9.70 8.30 8.78
C SER A 91 8.73 9.47 8.95
N PRO A 92 7.42 9.28 8.69
CA PRO A 92 6.85 8.11 8.01
C PRO A 92 7.25 8.06 6.53
N ARG A 93 7.34 6.86 5.95
CA ARG A 93 7.44 6.68 4.49
C ARG A 93 6.05 6.87 3.85
N PRO A 94 5.98 7.19 2.54
CA PRO A 94 4.70 7.31 1.86
C PRO A 94 3.79 6.10 2.08
N ASN A 95 2.50 6.38 2.28
CA ASN A 95 1.42 5.43 2.54
C ASN A 95 1.60 4.57 3.80
N GLN A 96 2.57 4.88 4.66
CA GLN A 96 2.71 4.21 5.95
C GLN A 96 1.49 4.51 6.83
N THR A 97 0.98 3.48 7.51
CA THR A 97 -0.06 3.65 8.54
C THR A 97 0.54 4.30 9.77
N VAL A 98 -0.07 5.38 10.24
CA VAL A 98 0.41 6.18 11.36
C VAL A 98 -0.58 6.25 12.51
N THR A 99 -0.07 6.30 13.74
CA THR A 99 -0.88 6.44 14.96
C THR A 99 -0.33 7.58 15.83
N SER A 100 -1.18 8.19 16.64
CA SER A 100 -0.81 9.34 17.48
C SER A 100 -0.12 8.84 18.77
N PRO A 101 1.07 9.35 19.12
CA PRO A 101 1.88 10.34 18.40
C PRO A 101 2.77 9.72 17.30
N ILE A 102 3.03 10.47 16.23
CA ILE A 102 3.96 10.07 15.16
C ILE A 102 5.35 10.65 15.40
N THR A 103 6.37 9.83 15.10
CA THR A 103 7.74 10.31 14.98
C THR A 103 8.03 10.68 13.53
N ILE A 104 8.46 11.92 13.34
CA ILE A 104 8.87 12.46 12.04
C ILE A 104 10.39 12.55 12.06
N ALA A 105 11.05 11.93 11.09
CA ALA A 105 12.50 11.90 11.00
C ALA A 105 12.96 11.88 9.54
N GLY A 106 14.12 12.48 9.28
CA GLY A 106 14.68 12.58 7.95
C GLY A 106 15.91 13.48 7.95
N GLN A 107 16.28 13.98 6.78
CA GLN A 107 17.38 14.92 6.62
C GLN A 107 16.99 16.02 5.64
N ALA A 108 17.41 17.26 5.87
CA ALA A 108 17.18 18.38 4.96
C ALA A 108 18.44 19.24 4.82
N ARG A 109 18.59 19.95 3.71
CA ARG A 109 19.63 20.97 3.57
C ARG A 109 19.41 22.12 4.55
N GLY A 110 20.48 22.84 4.90
CA GLY A 110 20.40 23.97 5.85
C GLY A 110 19.35 25.02 5.51
N SER A 111 19.06 25.23 4.23
CA SER A 111 18.03 26.17 3.74
C SER A 111 16.60 25.81 4.16
N TRP A 112 16.34 24.59 4.61
CA TRP A 112 15.03 24.18 5.13
C TRP A 112 14.76 24.70 6.54
N TYR A 113 15.81 25.05 7.29
CA TYR A 113 15.72 25.42 8.69
C TYR A 113 15.78 26.94 8.88
N PHE A 114 15.10 27.41 9.91
CA PHE A 114 15.35 28.71 10.53
C PHE A 114 15.49 28.47 12.03
N GLU A 115 16.57 28.97 12.63
CA GLU A 115 16.90 28.69 14.04
C GLU A 115 16.98 27.17 14.36
N GLY A 116 17.30 26.36 13.35
CA GLY A 116 17.43 24.91 13.48
C GLY A 116 16.12 24.15 13.57
N ILE A 117 14.99 24.78 13.24
CA ILE A 117 13.66 24.16 13.23
C ILE A 117 12.90 24.49 11.94
N PHE A 118 11.88 23.69 11.65
CA PHE A 118 10.84 24.02 10.67
C PHE A 118 9.52 23.33 11.04
N SER A 119 8.42 23.77 10.44
CA SER A 119 7.07 23.32 10.82
C SER A 119 6.62 22.09 10.06
N VAL A 120 5.81 21.28 10.73
CA VAL A 120 5.17 20.09 10.14
C VAL A 120 3.69 20.08 10.49
N GLU A 121 2.86 19.64 9.55
CA GLU A 121 1.41 19.59 9.69
C GLU A 121 0.88 18.28 9.13
N LEU A 122 -0.08 17.68 9.82
CA LEU A 122 -0.79 16.51 9.35
C LEU A 122 -2.24 16.91 9.03
N THR A 123 -2.66 16.69 7.80
CA THR A 123 -4.05 16.90 7.36
C THR A 123 -4.73 15.57 7.04
N ASP A 124 -6.06 15.53 7.14
CA ASP A 124 -6.87 14.45 6.60
C ASP A 124 -7.08 14.60 5.07
N ALA A 125 -7.75 13.64 4.42
CA ALA A 125 -8.01 13.67 2.98
C ALA A 125 -8.93 14.83 2.53
N ASN A 126 -9.68 15.44 3.44
CA ASN A 126 -10.52 16.60 3.17
C ASN A 126 -9.76 17.93 3.32
N GLY A 127 -8.48 17.87 3.72
CA GLY A 127 -7.65 19.04 3.99
C GLY A 127 -7.84 19.63 5.39
N ASN A 128 -8.54 18.94 6.30
CA ASN A 128 -8.66 19.40 7.68
C ASN A 128 -7.36 19.13 8.44
N SER A 129 -6.87 20.13 9.18
CA SER A 129 -5.71 19.99 10.05
C SER A 129 -6.02 19.07 11.24
N LEU A 130 -5.26 17.99 11.40
CA LEU A 130 -5.35 17.06 12.54
C LEU A 130 -4.34 17.40 13.64
N GLY A 131 -3.23 18.05 13.28
CA GLY A 131 -2.18 18.43 14.22
C GLY A 131 -1.04 19.16 13.53
N LYS A 132 -0.33 20.00 14.29
CA LYS A 132 0.88 20.70 13.87
C LYS A 132 1.96 20.51 14.92
N SER A 133 3.21 20.48 14.49
CA SER A 133 4.38 20.43 15.36
C SER A 133 5.57 21.11 14.69
N THR A 134 6.72 21.04 15.32
CA THR A 134 8.00 21.41 14.72
C THR A 134 8.96 20.22 14.79
N VAL A 135 9.85 20.13 13.81
CA VAL A 135 10.99 19.21 13.86
C VAL A 135 12.25 20.03 14.04
N LYS A 136 13.24 19.44 14.71
CA LYS A 136 14.48 20.10 15.07
C LYS A 136 15.66 19.41 14.42
N ALA A 137 16.62 20.20 13.93
CA ALA A 137 17.92 19.73 13.50
C ALA A 137 18.66 19.06 14.68
N ILE A 138 19.26 17.90 14.42
CA ILE A 138 20.00 17.13 15.44
C ILE A 138 21.39 17.74 15.70
N ARG A 139 21.94 18.48 14.73
CA ARG A 139 23.25 19.12 14.76
C ARG A 139 23.20 20.50 14.13
N ASP A 140 24.37 21.14 14.03
CA ASP A 140 24.54 22.41 13.31
C ASP A 140 23.96 22.32 11.89
N TRP A 141 23.06 23.26 11.59
CA TRP A 141 22.22 23.25 10.40
C TRP A 141 22.65 24.28 9.35
N GLN A 142 23.55 25.21 9.70
CA GLN A 142 24.02 26.28 8.81
C GLN A 142 25.05 25.74 7.82
N THR A 143 24.67 24.74 7.03
CA THR A 143 25.52 24.03 6.07
C THR A 143 24.76 23.73 4.78
N GLU A 144 25.50 23.56 3.68
CA GLU A 144 24.91 23.10 2.40
C GLU A 144 24.61 21.60 2.40
N GLU A 145 25.22 20.85 3.32
CA GLU A 145 25.01 19.42 3.49
C GLU A 145 23.64 19.07 4.07
N PHE A 146 23.24 17.80 3.89
CA PHE A 146 22.07 17.26 4.57
C PHE A 146 22.31 17.18 6.07
N VAL A 147 21.32 17.64 6.83
CA VAL A 147 21.32 17.66 8.29
C VAL A 147 20.10 16.91 8.76
N ALA A 148 20.29 15.98 9.69
CA ALA A 148 19.19 15.19 10.21
C ALA A 148 18.23 16.04 11.04
N PHE A 149 16.92 15.79 10.91
CA PHE A 149 15.88 16.34 11.76
C PHE A 149 15.08 15.24 12.45
N SER A 150 14.50 15.58 13.60
CA SER A 150 13.49 14.75 14.24
C SER A 150 12.49 15.60 15.02
N GLY A 151 11.26 15.10 15.14
CA GLY A 151 10.24 15.65 16.01
C GLY A 151 9.08 14.69 16.20
N ILE A 152 8.20 15.04 17.13
CA ILE A 152 7.00 14.26 17.45
C ILE A 152 5.79 15.13 17.14
N LEU A 153 4.79 14.56 16.46
CA LEU A 153 3.50 15.21 16.20
C LEU A 153 2.39 14.37 16.83
N THR A 154 1.67 14.98 17.76
CA THR A 154 0.41 14.46 18.28
C THR A 154 -0.73 15.03 17.44
N PHE A 155 -1.67 14.18 17.04
CA PHE A 155 -2.82 14.58 16.24
C PHE A 155 -4.14 14.04 16.80
N SER A 156 -5.23 14.72 16.45
CA SER A 156 -6.61 14.35 16.79
C SER A 156 -7.09 13.14 15.99
N GLN A 157 -8.21 12.54 16.40
CA GLN A 157 -8.75 11.37 15.70
C GLN A 157 -9.12 11.72 14.24
N PRO A 158 -8.59 10.99 13.24
CA PRO A 158 -8.87 11.26 11.83
C PRO A 158 -10.31 10.86 11.46
N THR A 159 -10.91 11.62 10.55
CA THR A 159 -12.27 11.34 10.01
C THR A 159 -12.24 10.58 8.68
N THR A 160 -11.07 10.47 8.07
CA THR A 160 -10.83 9.79 6.78
C THR A 160 -9.77 8.71 6.94
N LYS A 161 -9.61 7.85 5.94
CA LYS A 161 -8.63 6.73 5.96
C LYS A 161 -7.21 7.15 5.58
N THR A 162 -7.07 8.32 4.96
CA THR A 162 -5.82 8.81 4.40
C THR A 162 -5.61 10.26 4.79
N GLY A 163 -4.35 10.70 4.73
CA GLY A 163 -3.98 12.06 5.03
C GLY A 163 -2.69 12.45 4.33
N LYS A 164 -2.21 13.65 4.63
CA LYS A 164 -0.96 14.18 4.13
C LYS A 164 -0.15 14.75 5.28
N LEU A 165 1.07 14.26 5.45
CA LEU A 165 2.08 14.92 6.24
C LEU A 165 2.78 15.96 5.36
N ILE A 166 2.76 17.21 5.82
CA ILE A 166 3.30 18.37 5.14
C ILE A 166 4.47 18.88 5.97
N LEU A 167 5.67 18.87 5.40
CA LEU A 167 6.86 19.47 5.99
C LEU A 167 7.08 20.80 5.27
N ASN A 168 6.97 21.92 5.98
CA ASN A 168 7.10 23.25 5.39
C ASN A 168 8.50 23.79 5.64
N LYS A 169 9.19 24.19 4.56
CA LYS A 169 10.45 24.93 4.66
C LYS A 169 10.25 26.20 5.49
N ALA A 170 11.20 26.50 6.36
CA ALA A 170 11.12 27.72 7.14
C ALA A 170 11.25 28.96 6.24
N ASN A 171 10.29 29.88 6.35
CA ASN A 171 10.23 31.11 5.56
C ASN A 171 10.03 32.33 6.48
N PRO A 172 11.08 32.77 7.22
CA PRO A 172 10.97 33.89 8.16
C PRO A 172 10.63 35.23 7.47
N SER A 173 10.91 35.37 6.16
CA SER A 173 10.55 36.57 5.41
C SER A 173 9.08 36.62 4.99
N GLY A 174 8.39 35.48 4.97
CA GLY A 174 7.01 35.36 4.51
C GLY A 174 6.80 35.69 3.02
N LEU A 175 7.87 35.54 2.22
CA LEU A 175 7.84 35.84 0.78
C LEU A 175 7.48 34.58 0.00
N GLU A 176 6.61 34.70 -0.99
CA GLU A 176 6.07 33.56 -1.75
C GLU A 176 7.17 32.76 -2.46
N GLU A 177 8.20 33.43 -3.00
CA GLU A 177 9.32 32.76 -3.67
C GLU A 177 10.16 31.85 -2.75
N ASN A 178 10.03 32.01 -1.44
CA ASN A 178 10.72 31.20 -0.43
C ASN A 178 9.84 30.07 0.12
N GLU A 179 8.55 30.04 -0.22
CA GLU A 179 7.66 28.96 0.17
C GLU A 179 8.05 27.65 -0.52
N ASP A 180 8.23 26.60 0.29
CA ASP A 180 8.41 25.26 -0.22
C ASP A 180 7.91 24.22 0.77
N ALA A 181 7.45 23.08 0.27
CA ALA A 181 6.91 22.01 1.09
C ALA A 181 7.16 20.61 0.50
N LEU A 182 7.35 19.65 1.41
CA LEU A 182 7.36 18.23 1.12
C LEU A 182 6.04 17.64 1.61
N HIS A 183 5.37 16.92 0.71
CA HIS A 183 4.08 16.29 0.91
C HIS A 183 4.24 14.78 0.88
N ILE A 184 3.92 14.13 1.99
CA ILE A 184 3.99 12.67 2.15
C ILE A 184 2.59 12.14 2.42
N PRO A 185 2.00 11.31 1.53
CA PRO A 185 0.73 10.68 1.81
C PRO A 185 0.89 9.67 2.96
N VAL A 186 -0.10 9.58 3.84
CA VAL A 186 -0.14 8.63 4.97
C VAL A 186 -1.50 7.95 5.07
N LYS A 187 -1.54 6.80 5.76
CA LYS A 187 -2.78 6.07 6.09
C LYS A 187 -3.02 6.14 7.60
N PHE A 188 -4.28 6.05 8.04
CA PHE A 188 -4.67 6.00 9.46
C PHE A 188 -5.18 4.61 9.86
#